data_AF-A0A0R3SA57-F1
#
_entry.id   AF-A0A0R3SA57-F1
#
_cell.length_a   1.000
_cell.length_b   1.000
_cell.length_c   1.000
_cell.angle_alpha   90.00
_cell.angle_beta   90.00
_cell.angle_gamma   90.00
#
_symmetry.space_group_name_H-M   'P 1'
#
loop_
_entity.id
_entity.type
_entity.pdbx_description
1 polymer ?
#
loop_
_entity_poly.entity_id
_entity_poly.type
_entity_poly.pdbx_seq_one_letter_code
_entity_poly.pdbx_strand_id
1 'polypeptide(L)'
;MERIVCSICQDDLKLPVANPNCCSHLFCYGCLNGWLEKNRKCPIDNSQIQTVRVMASENGPVLQTIPIPEADSPLEGELFDITKCFPDIFLLPKKQWVESLGDAQEDLHNMFSQILDFEGTIQSYIDMNPENILKLKKIEDLLLRFRMYINNLGKDIRFYESLDEEEKQSLERLVNRHENYVIHYFTSSFEKVFIAE
;
A
#
# COMPACT_ATOMS: atom_id res chain seq x y z
N MET A 1 -38.69 3.06 2.26
CA MET A 1 -37.55 3.66 1.56
C MET A 1 -36.45 3.78 2.59
N GLU A 2 -35.38 3.01 2.44
CA GLU A 2 -34.16 3.22 3.22
C GLU A 2 -33.65 4.62 2.87
N ARG A 3 -33.45 5.47 3.88
CA ARG A 3 -32.90 6.81 3.68
C ARG A 3 -31.39 6.69 3.66
N ILE A 4 -30.76 7.20 2.61
CA ILE A 4 -29.30 7.27 2.58
C ILE A 4 -28.88 8.56 3.29
N VAL A 5 -28.22 8.38 4.43
CA VAL A 5 -27.76 9.46 5.31
C VAL A 5 -26.28 9.70 5.08
N CYS A 6 -25.87 10.96 5.00
CA CYS A 6 -24.45 11.30 4.91
C CYS A 6 -23.78 11.13 6.28
N SER A 7 -22.80 10.23 6.39
CA SER A 7 -22.10 9.99 7.67
C SER A 7 -21.25 11.17 8.19
N ILE A 8 -21.00 12.20 7.36
CA ILE A 8 -20.26 13.40 7.77
C ILE A 8 -21.18 14.41 8.47
N CYS A 9 -22.32 14.75 7.86
CA CYS A 9 -23.27 15.71 8.44
C CYS A 9 -24.43 15.08 9.22
N GLN A 10 -24.54 13.74 9.18
CA GLN A 10 -25.59 12.94 9.85
C GLN A 10 -27.01 13.36 9.44
N ASP A 11 -27.15 13.85 8.21
CA ASP A 11 -28.40 14.37 7.62
C ASP A 11 -28.64 13.67 6.28
N ASP A 12 -29.85 13.80 5.73
CA ASP A 12 -30.18 13.23 4.41
C ASP A 12 -29.20 13.73 3.33
N LEU A 13 -28.87 12.87 2.36
CA LEU A 13 -27.91 13.23 1.30
C LEU A 13 -28.36 14.47 0.52
N LYS A 14 -27.51 15.50 0.54
CA LYS A 14 -27.71 16.74 -0.21
C LYS A 14 -27.02 16.64 -1.55
N LEU A 15 -27.75 17.00 -2.60
CA LEU A 15 -27.22 17.01 -3.96
C LEU A 15 -26.26 18.20 -4.17
N PRO A 16 -25.18 18.02 -4.96
CA PRO A 16 -24.80 16.77 -5.64
C PRO A 16 -24.18 15.74 -4.70
N VAL A 17 -24.34 14.46 -5.02
CA VAL A 17 -23.78 13.33 -4.25
C VAL A 17 -22.34 13.10 -4.67
N ALA A 18 -21.47 12.78 -3.72
CA ALA A 18 -20.10 12.40 -3.98
C ALA A 18 -19.82 10.96 -3.54
N ASN A 19 -19.12 10.22 -4.40
CA ASN A 19 -18.66 8.87 -4.16
C ASN A 19 -17.13 8.78 -4.39
N PRO A 20 -16.35 8.36 -3.39
CA PRO A 20 -14.95 8.03 -3.59
C PRO A 20 -14.78 6.88 -4.59
N ASN A 21 -13.75 6.92 -5.44
CA ASN A 21 -13.50 5.83 -6.38
C ASN A 21 -13.07 4.50 -5.73
N CYS A 22 -12.58 4.56 -4.50
CA CYS A 22 -12.05 3.42 -3.77
C CYS A 22 -13.12 2.61 -3.00
N CYS A 23 -14.34 3.13 -2.84
CA CYS A 23 -15.40 2.47 -2.08
C CYS A 23 -16.81 2.85 -2.54
N SER A 24 -17.84 2.17 -2.02
CA SER A 24 -19.26 2.41 -2.37
C SER A 24 -19.96 3.44 -1.51
N HIS A 25 -19.23 4.10 -0.59
CA HIS A 25 -19.82 5.07 0.34
C HIS A 25 -20.26 6.35 -0.36
N LEU A 26 -21.38 6.92 0.10
CA LEU A 26 -21.99 8.13 -0.46
C LEU A 26 -21.99 9.26 0.57
N PHE A 27 -21.67 10.47 0.10
CA PHE A 27 -21.60 11.67 0.92
C PHE A 27 -22.22 12.85 0.17
N CYS A 28 -22.63 13.89 0.90
CA CYS A 28 -22.87 15.19 0.28
C CYS A 28 -21.56 15.68 -0.32
N TYR A 29 -21.56 16.19 -1.56
CA TYR A 29 -20.35 16.69 -2.19
C TYR A 29 -19.62 17.73 -1.34
N GLY A 30 -20.34 18.72 -0.80
CA GLY A 30 -19.74 19.73 0.07
C GLY A 30 -19.10 19.15 1.34
N CYS A 31 -19.70 18.09 1.91
CA CYS A 31 -19.16 17.45 3.11
C CYS A 31 -17.88 16.68 2.81
N LEU A 32 -17.87 15.88 1.75
CA LEU A 32 -16.67 15.14 1.35
C LEU A 32 -15.57 16.08 0.88
N ASN A 33 -15.91 17.14 0.13
CA ASN A 33 -14.94 18.13 -0.32
C ASN A 33 -14.23 18.82 0.86
N GLY A 34 -14.98 19.28 1.87
CA GLY A 34 -14.40 19.88 3.07
C GLY A 34 -13.58 18.89 3.92
N TRP A 35 -13.96 17.61 3.92
CA TRP A 35 -13.15 16.55 4.55
C TRP A 35 -11.80 16.38 3.83
N LEU A 36 -11.83 16.37 2.49
CA LEU A 36 -10.66 16.17 1.63
C LEU A 36 -9.64 17.30 1.68
N GLU A 37 -10.02 18.49 2.15
CA GLU A 37 -9.08 19.58 2.45
C GLU A 37 -8.08 19.20 3.55
N LYS A 38 -8.46 18.29 4.47
CA LYS A 38 -7.65 17.91 5.64
C LYS A 38 -7.25 16.43 5.63
N ASN A 39 -8.08 15.58 5.04
CA ASN A 39 -7.93 14.13 5.10
C ASN A 39 -8.22 13.50 3.75
N ARG A 40 -7.27 12.77 3.18
CA ARG A 40 -7.40 12.17 1.83
C ARG A 40 -7.95 10.74 1.83
N LYS A 41 -8.56 10.35 2.94
CA LYS A 41 -9.07 9.01 3.18
C LYS A 41 -10.57 9.05 3.39
N CYS A 42 -11.26 7.98 3.05
CA CYS A 42 -12.69 7.83 3.29
C CYS A 42 -13.00 7.98 4.79
N PRO A 43 -14.00 8.80 5.18
CA PRO A 43 -14.40 8.95 6.58
C PRO A 43 -14.90 7.66 7.25
N ILE A 44 -15.30 6.65 6.47
CA ILE A 44 -15.92 5.42 6.98
C ILE A 44 -14.90 4.28 7.06
N ASP A 45 -14.19 4.02 5.97
CA ASP A 45 -13.31 2.84 5.84
C ASP A 45 -11.81 3.18 5.80
N ASN A 46 -11.47 4.48 5.85
CA ASN A 46 -10.09 4.98 5.82
C ASN A 46 -9.29 4.63 4.54
N SER A 47 -9.96 4.23 3.46
CA SER A 47 -9.34 3.95 2.16
C SER A 47 -8.82 5.23 1.51
N GLN A 48 -7.65 5.16 0.89
CA GLN A 48 -7.05 6.28 0.17
C GLN A 48 -7.89 6.68 -1.05
N ILE A 49 -8.34 7.93 -1.08
CA ILE A 49 -9.16 8.45 -2.17
C ILE A 49 -8.24 9.07 -3.23
N GLN A 50 -8.39 8.64 -4.48
CA GLN A 50 -7.65 9.21 -5.61
C GLN A 50 -8.54 10.14 -6.45
N THR A 51 -9.80 9.76 -6.64
CA THR A 51 -10.77 10.54 -7.38
C THR A 51 -12.13 10.48 -6.70
N VAL A 52 -12.90 11.56 -6.85
CA VAL A 52 -14.28 11.66 -6.35
C VAL A 52 -15.23 11.77 -7.54
N ARG A 53 -16.19 10.86 -7.63
CA ARG A 53 -17.28 10.91 -8.60
C ARG A 53 -18.42 11.74 -8.02
N VAL A 54 -18.81 12.79 -8.71
CA VAL A 54 -19.92 13.67 -8.36
C VAL A 54 -21.12 13.33 -9.25
N MET A 55 -22.27 13.06 -8.64
CA MET A 55 -23.47 12.55 -9.29
C MET A 55 -24.68 13.45 -8.97
N ALA A 56 -25.60 13.56 -9.93
CA ALA A 56 -26.85 14.34 -9.78
C ALA A 56 -27.86 13.70 -8.81
N SER A 57 -27.69 12.40 -8.53
CA SER A 57 -28.51 11.61 -7.62
C SER A 57 -27.74 10.35 -7.20
N GLU A 58 -28.23 9.62 -6.20
CA GLU A 58 -27.59 8.43 -5.62
C GLU A 58 -27.27 7.32 -6.66
N ASN A 59 -28.02 7.26 -7.75
CA ASN A 59 -27.82 6.35 -8.88
C ASN A 59 -27.79 7.09 -10.24
N GLY A 60 -27.52 8.40 -10.21
CA GLY A 60 -27.51 9.25 -11.39
C GLY A 60 -26.23 9.09 -12.21
N PRO A 61 -26.21 9.60 -13.46
CA PRO A 61 -24.97 9.67 -14.23
C PRO A 61 -23.92 10.50 -13.48
N VAL A 62 -22.66 10.09 -13.61
CA VAL A 62 -21.52 10.86 -13.09
C VAL A 62 -21.45 12.17 -13.87
N LEU A 63 -21.69 13.28 -13.16
CA LEU A 63 -21.61 14.63 -13.71
C LEU A 63 -20.16 15.05 -13.87
N GLN A 64 -19.32 14.70 -12.91
CA GLN A 64 -17.92 15.10 -12.87
C GLN A 64 -17.09 14.08 -12.07
N THR A 65 -15.86 13.84 -12.50
CA THR A 65 -14.85 13.16 -11.69
C THR A 65 -13.79 14.17 -11.31
N ILE A 66 -13.61 14.40 -10.01
CA ILE A 66 -12.64 15.35 -9.48
C ILE A 66 -11.40 14.56 -9.06
N PRO A 67 -10.23 14.77 -9.70
CA PRO A 67 -8.98 14.23 -9.19
C PRO A 67 -8.60 14.97 -7.91
N ILE A 68 -8.18 14.23 -6.89
CA ILE A 68 -7.59 14.84 -5.70
C ILE A 68 -6.12 15.08 -6.03
N PRO A 69 -5.63 16.34 -6.05
CA PRO A 69 -4.23 16.64 -6.33
C PRO A 69 -3.35 15.83 -5.38
N GLU A 70 -2.31 15.17 -5.87
CA GLU A 70 -1.31 14.53 -5.02
C GLU A 70 -0.78 15.57 -4.01
N ALA A 71 -0.52 15.14 -2.76
CA ALA A 71 -0.04 16.08 -1.77
C ALA A 71 1.38 16.41 -2.19
N ASP A 72 1.68 17.71 -2.32
CA ASP A 72 2.99 18.20 -1.92
C ASP A 72 3.08 17.94 -0.41
N SER A 73 3.36 16.68 -0.08
CA SER A 73 3.57 16.24 1.28
C SER A 73 4.77 17.01 1.82
N PRO A 74 4.70 17.67 2.99
CA PRO A 74 5.90 18.02 3.75
C PRO A 74 6.47 16.72 4.33
N LEU A 75 6.97 15.86 3.43
CA LEU A 75 8.04 14.93 3.71
C LEU A 75 9.34 15.55 3.16
N GLU A 76 9.57 16.83 3.47
CA GLU A 76 10.92 17.39 3.53
C GLU A 76 11.49 17.21 4.96
N GLY A 77 11.15 16.11 5.62
CA GLY A 77 12.04 15.52 6.60
C GLY A 77 12.93 14.59 5.81
N GLU A 78 14.06 15.10 5.32
CA GLU A 78 15.06 14.40 4.49
C GLU A 78 14.43 13.24 3.70
N LEU A 79 13.89 13.54 2.51
CA LEU A 79 13.81 12.52 1.46
C LEU A 79 15.23 12.01 1.28
N PHE A 80 15.58 10.98 2.05
CA PHE A 80 16.71 10.13 1.79
C PHE A 80 16.44 9.66 0.38
N ASP A 81 17.24 10.18 -0.54
CA ASP A 81 17.11 10.00 -1.98
C ASP A 81 17.23 8.49 -2.24
N ILE A 82 16.10 7.78 -2.12
CA ILE A 82 16.00 6.33 -2.24
C ILE A 82 16.34 5.90 -3.67
N THR A 83 16.15 6.82 -4.63
CA THR A 83 16.67 6.76 -6.00
C THR A 83 18.20 6.72 -6.08
N LYS A 84 18.95 7.19 -5.06
CA LYS A 84 20.40 6.97 -4.93
C LYS A 84 20.75 5.63 -4.27
N CYS A 85 19.86 5.00 -3.51
CA CYS A 85 20.15 3.72 -2.85
C CYS A 85 19.96 2.51 -3.76
N PHE A 86 19.08 2.62 -4.75
CA PHE A 86 18.98 1.68 -5.84
C PHE A 86 18.97 2.50 -7.14
N PRO A 87 20.12 2.67 -7.83
CA PRO A 87 20.10 3.21 -9.19
C PRO A 87 19.07 2.39 -9.97
N ASP A 88 18.10 3.10 -10.58
CA ASP A 88 16.84 2.57 -11.14
C ASP A 88 16.91 1.06 -11.27
N ILE A 89 16.32 0.32 -10.33
CA ILE A 89 16.49 -1.13 -10.29
C ILE A 89 16.06 -1.74 -11.65
N PHE A 90 15.20 -1.04 -12.38
CA PHE A 90 14.81 -1.21 -13.78
C PHE A 90 15.95 -1.22 -14.83
N LEU A 91 17.14 -0.76 -14.48
CA LEU A 91 18.36 -0.78 -15.29
C LEU A 91 19.29 -1.94 -14.92
N LEU A 92 19.02 -2.63 -13.80
CA LEU A 92 19.81 -3.79 -13.42
C LEU A 92 19.50 -4.97 -14.36
N PRO A 93 20.51 -5.78 -14.69
CA PRO A 93 20.31 -7.07 -15.33
C PRO A 93 19.27 -7.92 -14.58
N LYS A 94 18.40 -8.60 -15.33
CA LYS A 94 17.32 -9.47 -14.81
C LYS A 94 17.77 -10.45 -13.72
N LYS A 95 18.97 -11.01 -13.87
CA LYS A 95 19.56 -11.91 -12.88
C LYS A 95 19.78 -11.23 -11.51
N GLN A 96 20.29 -9.99 -11.51
CA GLN A 96 20.48 -9.21 -10.29
C GLN A 96 19.16 -8.85 -9.61
N TRP A 97 18.07 -8.78 -10.38
CA TRP A 97 16.71 -8.59 -9.85
C TRP A 97 16.23 -9.79 -9.05
N VAL A 98 16.39 -11.00 -9.60
CA VAL A 98 16.00 -12.26 -8.94
C VAL A 98 16.84 -12.46 -7.68
N GLU A 99 18.14 -12.18 -7.75
CA GLU A 99 19.06 -12.19 -6.60
C GLU A 99 18.60 -11.19 -5.52
N SER A 100 18.32 -9.94 -5.89
CA SER A 100 17.87 -8.90 -4.95
C SER A 100 16.55 -9.26 -4.26
N LEU A 101 15.62 -9.91 -4.97
CA LEU A 101 14.36 -10.37 -4.39
C LEU A 101 14.57 -11.53 -3.41
N GLY A 102 15.50 -12.44 -3.72
CA GLY A 102 15.93 -13.50 -2.80
C GLY A 102 16.53 -12.93 -1.50
N ASP A 103 17.47 -11.99 -1.62
CA ASP A 103 18.12 -11.34 -0.48
C ASP A 103 17.09 -10.61 0.41
N ALA A 104 16.17 -9.85 -0.21
CA ALA A 104 15.11 -9.15 0.50
C ALA A 104 14.17 -10.10 1.27
N GLN A 105 13.94 -11.29 0.73
CA GLN A 105 13.10 -12.30 1.37
C GLN A 105 13.79 -12.92 2.60
N GLU A 106 15.08 -13.24 2.49
CA GLU A 106 15.88 -13.73 3.61
C GLU A 106 15.99 -12.67 4.71
N ASP A 107 16.15 -11.42 4.31
CA ASP A 107 16.20 -10.28 5.22
C ASP A 107 14.89 -10.08 6.00
N LEU A 108 13.74 -10.18 5.34
CA LEU A 108 12.44 -10.12 6.00
C LEU A 108 12.27 -11.27 7.00
N HIS A 109 12.63 -12.49 6.60
CA HIS A 109 12.56 -13.66 7.47
C HIS A 109 13.39 -13.42 8.74
N ASN A 110 14.63 -13.00 8.59
CA ASN A 110 15.53 -12.75 9.72
C ASN A 110 14.98 -11.65 10.66
N MET A 111 14.49 -10.54 10.11
CA MET A 111 13.93 -9.46 10.93
C MET A 111 12.66 -9.89 11.67
N PHE A 112 11.73 -10.56 11.00
CA PHE A 112 10.50 -10.97 11.67
C PHE A 112 10.74 -12.05 12.73
N SER A 113 11.69 -12.97 12.51
CA SER A 113 12.12 -13.92 13.54
C SER A 113 12.68 -13.20 14.76
N GLN A 114 13.52 -12.18 14.57
CA GLN A 114 14.03 -11.36 15.68
C GLN A 114 12.92 -10.60 16.41
N ILE A 115 11.95 -10.04 15.69
CA ILE A 115 10.79 -9.34 16.28
C ILE A 115 9.96 -10.30 17.12
N LEU A 116 9.76 -11.54 16.63
CA LEU A 116 9.05 -12.55 17.40
C LEU A 116 9.82 -12.89 18.67
N ASP A 117 11.13 -13.11 18.60
CA ASP A 117 11.93 -13.51 19.75
C ASP A 117 12.24 -12.36 20.73
N PHE A 118 11.90 -11.13 20.37
CA PHE A 118 12.15 -9.96 21.20
C PHE A 118 11.18 -9.86 22.38
N GLU A 119 11.72 -9.88 23.60
CA GLU A 119 10.98 -9.62 24.83
C GLU A 119 10.77 -8.12 25.02
N GLY A 120 9.65 -7.60 24.51
CA GLY A 120 9.28 -6.20 24.67
C GLY A 120 8.20 -5.76 23.68
N THR A 121 7.97 -4.45 23.62
CA THR A 121 7.05 -3.90 22.62
C THR A 121 7.74 -3.77 21.26
N ILE A 122 6.95 -3.79 20.19
CA ILE A 122 7.44 -3.49 18.83
C ILE A 122 8.14 -2.13 18.80
N GLN A 123 7.62 -1.12 19.51
CA GLN A 123 8.24 0.20 19.57
C GLN A 123 9.64 0.14 20.18
N SER A 124 9.82 -0.60 21.27
CA SER A 124 11.14 -0.79 21.90
C SER A 124 12.12 -1.52 20.97
N TYR A 125 11.64 -2.51 20.21
CA TYR A 125 12.46 -3.18 19.19
C TYR A 125 12.92 -2.19 18.10
N ILE A 126 12.01 -1.34 17.63
CA ILE A 126 12.29 -0.31 16.61
C ILE A 126 13.33 0.69 17.12
N ASP A 127 13.18 1.16 18.35
CA ASP A 127 14.10 2.13 18.95
C ASP A 127 15.51 1.53 19.14
N MET A 128 15.60 0.22 19.37
CA MET A 128 16.86 -0.52 19.51
C MET A 128 17.51 -0.92 18.17
N ASN A 129 16.73 -1.00 17.08
CA ASN A 129 17.20 -1.46 15.77
C ASN A 129 16.70 -0.52 14.64
N PRO A 130 17.06 0.78 14.67
CA PRO A 130 16.59 1.75 13.68
C PRO A 130 17.01 1.42 12.24
N GLU A 131 18.11 0.70 12.05
CA GLU A 131 18.57 0.20 10.76
C GLU A 131 17.59 -0.80 10.13
N ASN A 132 16.84 -1.55 10.94
CA ASN A 132 15.84 -2.49 10.45
C ASN A 132 14.63 -1.77 9.86
N ILE A 133 14.29 -0.56 10.34
CA ILE A 133 13.28 0.29 9.69
C ILE A 133 13.74 0.72 8.30
N LEU A 134 15.00 1.13 8.16
CA LEU A 134 15.54 1.51 6.86
C LEU A 134 15.57 0.32 5.90
N LYS A 135 15.91 -0.87 6.42
CA LYS A 135 15.92 -2.12 5.67
C LYS A 135 14.52 -2.55 5.23
N LEU A 136 13.53 -2.46 6.13
CA LEU A 136 12.12 -2.71 5.80
C LEU A 136 11.62 -1.78 4.70
N LYS A 137 11.92 -0.48 4.78
CA LYS A 137 11.55 0.48 3.72
C LYS A 137 12.16 0.13 2.37
N LYS A 138 13.41 -0.35 2.33
CA LYS A 138 14.06 -0.81 1.10
C LYS A 138 13.35 -2.03 0.51
N ILE A 139 12.98 -2.98 1.36
CA ILE A 139 12.29 -4.20 0.92
C ILE A 139 10.88 -3.88 0.45
N GLU A 140 10.17 -2.97 1.12
CA GLU A 140 8.86 -2.48 0.70
C GLU A 140 8.90 -1.84 -0.70
N ASP A 141 9.88 -0.96 -0.97
CA ASP A 141 10.04 -0.34 -2.29
C ASP A 141 10.33 -1.39 -3.38
N LEU A 142 11.21 -2.36 -3.08
CA LEU A 142 11.52 -3.46 -3.99
C LEU A 142 10.26 -4.28 -4.35
N LEU A 143 9.47 -4.65 -3.33
CA LEU A 143 8.24 -5.43 -3.51
C LEU A 143 7.15 -4.64 -4.24
N LEU A 144 7.04 -3.34 -3.98
CA LEU A 144 6.10 -2.47 -4.68
C LEU A 144 6.44 -2.39 -6.17
N ARG A 145 7.72 -2.15 -6.52
CA ARG A 145 8.18 -2.13 -7.90
C ARG A 145 7.97 -3.47 -8.60
N PHE A 146 8.23 -4.57 -7.89
CA PHE A 146 7.97 -5.91 -8.37
C PHE A 146 6.48 -6.13 -8.68
N ARG A 147 5.59 -5.73 -7.77
CA ARG A 147 4.14 -5.80 -7.96
C ARG A 147 3.67 -4.94 -9.14
N MET A 148 4.26 -3.77 -9.36
CA MET A 148 3.96 -2.94 -10.52
C MET A 148 4.32 -3.64 -11.84
N TYR A 149 5.40 -4.43 -11.89
CA TYR A 149 5.76 -5.20 -13.07
C TYR A 149 4.81 -6.35 -13.36
N ILE A 150 4.51 -7.19 -12.37
CA ILE A 150 3.59 -8.33 -12.56
C ILE A 150 2.23 -7.85 -13.05
N ASN A 151 1.75 -6.71 -12.55
CA ASN A 151 0.45 -6.18 -12.91
C ASN A 151 0.45 -5.32 -14.19
N ASN A 152 1.54 -5.32 -14.97
CA ASN A 152 1.70 -4.49 -16.18
C ASN A 152 1.46 -2.99 -15.95
N LEU A 153 1.72 -2.51 -14.73
CA LEU A 153 1.63 -1.10 -14.33
C LEU A 153 2.98 -0.37 -14.45
N GLY A 154 4.05 -1.08 -14.82
CA GLY A 154 5.36 -0.53 -15.15
C GLY A 154 5.50 -0.10 -16.61
N LYS A 155 6.57 0.65 -16.94
CA LYS A 155 6.83 1.15 -18.30
C LYS A 155 7.22 0.05 -19.31
N ASP A 156 7.52 -1.17 -18.86
CA ASP A 156 7.94 -2.28 -19.71
C ASP A 156 7.03 -3.51 -19.52
N ILE A 157 5.94 -3.56 -20.31
CA ILE A 157 4.88 -4.58 -20.29
C ILE A 157 5.43 -5.98 -20.70
N ARG A 158 6.64 -6.07 -21.25
CA ARG A 158 7.22 -7.32 -21.77
C ARG A 158 8.28 -7.95 -20.87
N PHE A 159 8.47 -7.45 -19.64
CA PHE A 159 9.49 -7.98 -18.73
C PHE A 159 9.32 -9.47 -18.44
N TYR A 160 8.12 -9.90 -18.00
CA TYR A 160 7.85 -11.30 -17.69
C TYR A 160 7.99 -12.22 -18.91
N GLU A 161 7.54 -11.75 -20.07
CA GLU A 161 7.67 -12.46 -21.35
C GLU A 161 9.13 -12.62 -21.79
N SER A 162 10.00 -11.74 -21.32
CA SER A 162 11.42 -11.71 -21.67
C SER A 162 12.31 -12.53 -20.73
N LEU A 163 11.75 -13.11 -19.67
CA LEU A 163 12.45 -14.05 -18.78
C LEU A 163 12.50 -15.44 -19.44
N ASP A 164 13.58 -16.18 -19.19
CA ASP A 164 13.61 -17.61 -19.53
C ASP A 164 12.77 -18.44 -18.52
N GLU A 165 12.56 -19.72 -18.82
CA GLU A 165 11.72 -20.58 -18.00
C GLU A 165 12.30 -20.85 -16.60
N GLU A 166 13.62 -20.83 -16.43
CA GLU A 166 14.28 -21.00 -15.13
C GLU A 166 14.09 -19.74 -14.27
N GLU A 167 14.22 -18.56 -14.89
CA GLU A 167 13.98 -17.26 -14.29
C GLU A 167 12.50 -17.10 -13.88
N LYS A 168 11.55 -17.47 -14.73
CA LYS A 168 10.11 -17.45 -14.41
C LYS A 168 9.77 -18.38 -13.25
N GLN A 169 10.26 -19.62 -13.26
CA GLN A 169 10.03 -20.56 -12.17
C GLN A 169 10.66 -20.10 -10.86
N SER A 170 11.81 -19.44 -10.93
CA SER A 170 12.46 -18.85 -9.76
C SER A 170 11.63 -17.69 -9.22
N LEU A 171 11.10 -16.85 -10.11
CA LEU A 171 10.22 -15.75 -9.78
C LEU A 171 8.94 -16.22 -9.09
N GLU A 172 8.21 -17.16 -9.70
CA GLU A 172 6.99 -17.74 -9.13
C GLU A 172 7.23 -18.37 -7.75
N ARG A 173 8.37 -19.05 -7.57
CA ARG A 173 8.78 -19.60 -6.27
C ARG A 173 9.00 -18.51 -5.23
N LEU A 174 9.65 -17.42 -5.60
CA LEU A 174 9.89 -16.28 -4.70
C LEU A 174 8.57 -15.61 -4.30
N VAL A 175 7.66 -15.36 -5.25
CA VAL A 175 6.34 -14.78 -4.96
C VAL A 175 5.54 -15.63 -4.00
N ASN A 176 5.36 -16.91 -4.32
CA ASN A 176 4.60 -17.83 -3.49
C ASN A 176 5.21 -17.96 -2.09
N ARG A 177 6.55 -18.00 -1.99
CA ARG A 177 7.23 -18.10 -0.69
C ARG A 177 7.11 -16.80 0.11
N HIS A 178 7.10 -15.63 -0.54
CA HIS A 178 6.90 -14.34 0.13
C HIS A 178 5.49 -14.24 0.74
N GLU A 179 4.44 -14.58 -0.02
CA GLU A 179 3.06 -14.60 0.48
C GLU A 179 2.92 -15.51 1.71
N ASN A 180 3.51 -16.70 1.65
CA ASN A 180 3.49 -17.65 2.77
C ASN A 180 4.25 -17.12 4.00
N TYR A 181 5.39 -16.44 3.83
CA TYR A 181 6.11 -15.83 4.96
C TYR A 181 5.30 -14.72 5.62
N VAL A 182 4.74 -13.81 4.82
CA VAL A 182 3.92 -12.72 5.35
C VAL A 182 2.75 -13.29 6.15
N ILE A 183 2.03 -14.27 5.59
CA ILE A 183 0.93 -14.95 6.29
C ILE A 183 1.41 -15.62 7.59
N HIS A 184 2.52 -16.35 7.55
CA HIS A 184 3.09 -17.03 8.72
C HIS A 184 3.41 -16.03 9.84
N TYR A 185 4.14 -14.96 9.54
CA TYR A 185 4.52 -13.97 10.53
C TYR A 185 3.33 -13.19 11.08
N PHE A 186 2.38 -12.79 10.23
CA PHE A 186 1.15 -12.17 10.71
C PHE A 186 0.37 -13.10 11.65
N THR A 187 0.25 -14.38 11.31
CA THR A 187 -0.44 -15.38 12.15
C THR A 187 0.28 -15.58 13.48
N SER A 188 1.59 -15.79 13.46
CA SER A 188 2.38 -16.03 14.67
C SER A 188 2.49 -14.79 15.57
N SER A 189 2.54 -13.59 15.01
CA SER A 189 2.44 -12.34 15.79
C SER A 189 1.05 -12.19 16.42
N PHE A 190 -0.02 -12.57 15.72
CA PHE A 190 -1.38 -12.54 16.26
C PHE A 190 -1.57 -13.53 17.41
N GLU A 191 -1.03 -14.75 17.28
CA GLU A 191 -1.03 -15.76 18.34
C GLU A 191 -0.28 -15.29 19.60
N LYS A 192 0.86 -14.60 19.44
CA LYS A 192 1.59 -14.02 20.59
C LYS A 192 0.80 -12.94 21.33
N VAL A 193 0.01 -12.14 20.62
CA VAL A 193 -0.82 -11.08 21.23
C VAL A 193 -2.03 -11.66 21.95
N PHE A 194 -2.62 -12.75 21.46
CA PHE A 194 -3.82 -13.36 22.06
C PHE A 194 -3.55 -14.39 23.18
N ILE A 195 -2.32 -14.90 23.31
CA ILE A 195 -1.94 -15.81 24.41
C ILE A 195 -1.42 -15.03 25.65
N ALA A 196 -1.30 -13.70 25.54
CA ALA A 196 -0.84 -12.81 26.61
C ALA A 196 -1.97 -12.17 27.44
N GLU A 197 -3.22 -12.60 27.29
CA GLU A 197 -4.36 -12.30 28.19
C GLU A 197 -4.72 -13.52 29.06
#